data_AF-B0DLC6-F1
#
_entry.id   AF-B0DLC6-F1
#
_cell.length_a   1.000
_cell.length_b   1.000
_cell.length_c   1.000
_cell.angle_alpha   90.00
_cell.angle_beta   90.00
_cell.angle_gamma   90.00
#
_symmetry.space_group_name_H-M   'P 1'
#
loop_
_entity.id
_entity.type
_entity.pdbx_description
1 polymer ?
#
loop_
_entity_poly.entity_id
_entity_poly.type
_entity_poly.pdbx_seq_one_letter_code
_entity_poly.pdbx_strand_id
1 'polypeptide(L)'
;MHTKYSKDDIKRWHLELHPDVVRELATNSFPHPIKHAFHPTHANLTHTHGSEVRTQEWTSRHHRKHRHIQVSPRTNKKRHETTLLRKMARLRKIEYWNISWWVATSFTLGSIIWVVNGFTSWLPLVNSHFGVSLVSTGVTTFIGATIFEIGSIFGMWEAWNRDDRASFGWAVHHNHDEERVEVKREEVEVAVVQRGGNKRWIWFTLDRRYWRELGFLAAFCQFWGATIFWISGFTALPSIQEGLLSRNGVRDGVFWTPQVVGGSGFIISSTFIMLECQHKWYKPKLRDLGWNIGFWNFIGGVGFTLCGALGYGSAFKSGVLYQSSLCTFWASWAFLIGSVLQWYESVNGVQ
;
A
#
# COMPACT_ATOMS: atom_id res chain seq x y z
N MET A 1 2.71 -9.30 39.64
CA MET A 1 2.76 -10.61 38.97
C MET A 1 3.79 -10.50 37.84
N HIS A 2 4.95 -11.15 37.97
CA HIS A 2 6.02 -11.09 36.97
C HIS A 2 5.57 -11.77 35.68
N THR A 3 5.24 -11.00 34.64
CA THR A 3 5.06 -11.52 33.29
C THR A 3 6.41 -12.06 32.81
N LYS A 4 6.51 -13.39 32.70
CA LYS A 4 7.58 -14.06 31.95
C LYS A 4 7.56 -13.46 30.55
N TYR A 5 8.53 -12.60 30.23
CA TYR A 5 8.69 -12.09 28.87
C TYR A 5 8.83 -13.27 27.93
N SER A 6 7.82 -13.47 27.07
CA SER A 6 7.92 -14.44 25.98
C SER A 6 9.16 -14.11 25.17
N LYS A 7 9.96 -15.11 24.79
CA LYS A 7 11.12 -14.92 23.89
C LYS A 7 10.72 -14.25 22.57
N ASP A 8 9.44 -14.26 22.25
CA ASP A 8 8.89 -13.63 21.06
C ASP A 8 8.60 -12.12 21.19
N ASP A 9 8.64 -11.54 22.40
CA ASP A 9 8.30 -10.13 22.59
C ASP A 9 9.37 -9.16 22.08
N ILE A 10 8.94 -8.23 21.23
CA ILE A 10 9.77 -7.17 20.68
C ILE A 10 9.65 -5.93 21.57
N LYS A 11 10.75 -5.59 22.24
CA LYS A 11 10.83 -4.40 23.12
C LYS A 11 10.82 -3.06 22.38
N ARG A 12 11.10 -3.06 21.07
CA ARG A 12 11.21 -1.86 20.23
C ARG A 12 9.83 -1.30 19.86
N TRP A 13 9.13 -0.75 20.86
CA TRP A 13 7.84 -0.08 20.70
C TRP A 13 8.02 1.43 20.68
N HIS A 14 7.31 2.12 19.79
CA HIS A 14 7.49 3.56 19.54
C HIS A 14 6.16 4.34 19.55
N LEU A 15 5.03 3.67 19.75
CA LEU A 15 3.72 4.33 19.80
C LEU A 15 3.36 4.69 21.24
N GLU A 16 2.78 5.87 21.43
CA GLU A 16 2.20 6.25 22.71
C GLU A 16 0.97 5.38 23.00
N LEU A 17 0.90 4.83 24.21
CA LEU A 17 -0.25 4.09 24.72
C LEU A 17 -1.02 4.96 25.70
N HIS A 18 -2.34 4.73 25.78
CA HIS A 18 -3.14 5.29 26.87
C HIS A 18 -2.65 4.73 28.22
N PRO A 19 -2.69 5.49 29.33
CA PRO A 19 -2.28 5.00 30.64
C PRO A 19 -2.98 3.70 31.06
N ASP A 20 -4.25 3.54 30.68
CA ASP A 20 -5.06 2.35 31.01
C ASP A 20 -4.90 1.19 30.01
N VAL A 21 -4.01 1.33 29.03
CA VAL A 21 -3.70 0.28 28.05
C VAL A 21 -2.34 -0.32 28.33
N VAL A 22 -2.34 -1.63 28.55
CA VAL A 22 -1.14 -2.44 28.69
C VAL A 22 -0.88 -3.20 27.39
N ARG A 23 0.38 -3.18 26.94
CA ARG A 23 0.85 -3.99 25.81
C ARG A 23 1.40 -5.30 26.32
N GLU A 24 0.71 -6.41 26.06
CA GLU A 24 1.10 -7.73 26.56
C GLU A 24 2.24 -8.36 25.75
N LEU A 25 2.09 -8.39 24.43
CA LEU A 25 3.02 -9.06 23.52
C LEU A 25 3.07 -8.29 22.19
N ALA A 26 4.27 -7.99 21.71
CA ALA A 26 4.51 -7.38 20.42
C ALA A 26 5.40 -8.27 19.53
N THR A 27 4.98 -8.55 18.31
CA THR A 27 5.67 -9.47 17.39
C THR A 27 5.75 -8.92 15.97
N ASN A 28 6.58 -9.55 15.13
CA ASN A 28 6.59 -9.38 13.69
C ASN A 28 6.91 -10.72 13.00
N SER A 29 6.84 -10.74 11.67
CA SER A 29 6.99 -11.95 10.87
C SER A 29 8.41 -12.54 10.82
N PHE A 30 9.43 -11.77 11.19
CA PHE A 30 10.82 -12.14 10.97
C PHE A 30 11.31 -13.28 11.88
N PRO A 31 12.31 -14.06 11.43
CA PRO A 31 12.95 -15.04 12.28
C PRO A 31 13.77 -14.36 13.39
N HIS A 32 14.01 -15.09 14.49
CA HIS A 32 14.68 -14.59 15.70
C HIS A 32 15.97 -13.79 15.44
N PRO A 33 16.88 -14.17 14.51
CA PRO A 33 18.13 -13.43 14.31
C PRO A 33 17.95 -11.97 13.89
N ILE A 34 16.87 -11.64 13.16
CA ILE A 34 16.62 -10.28 12.64
C ILE A 34 15.34 -9.64 13.19
N LYS A 35 14.56 -10.37 14.00
CA LYS A 35 13.28 -9.92 14.58
C LYS A 35 13.35 -8.57 15.27
N HIS A 36 14.39 -8.37 16.09
CA HIS A 36 14.60 -7.15 16.89
C HIS A 36 15.14 -5.95 16.11
N ALA A 37 15.54 -6.15 14.85
CA ALA A 37 15.96 -5.06 13.97
C ALA A 37 14.77 -4.21 13.52
N PHE A 38 13.56 -4.78 13.48
CA PHE A 38 12.34 -4.13 12.99
C PHE A 38 11.36 -3.83 14.12
N HIS A 39 10.48 -2.86 13.88
CA HIS A 39 9.33 -2.60 14.73
C HIS A 39 8.34 -3.77 14.69
N PRO A 40 7.54 -3.95 15.77
CA PRO A 40 6.47 -4.92 15.77
C PRO A 40 5.39 -4.53 14.76
N THR A 41 4.82 -5.54 14.11
CA THR A 41 3.70 -5.40 13.18
C THR A 41 2.39 -5.85 13.79
N HIS A 42 2.45 -6.61 14.89
CA HIS A 42 1.31 -7.12 15.63
C HIS A 42 1.54 -6.90 17.12
N ALA A 43 0.51 -6.53 17.85
CA ALA A 43 0.55 -6.50 19.31
C ALA A 43 -0.82 -6.80 19.92
N ASN A 44 -0.83 -7.46 21.08
CA ASN A 44 -2.03 -7.58 21.90
C ASN A 44 -2.05 -6.42 22.90
N LEU A 45 -3.07 -5.59 22.79
CA LEU A 45 -3.30 -4.47 23.68
C LEU A 45 -4.49 -4.81 24.59
N THR A 46 -4.29 -4.70 25.89
CA THR A 46 -5.32 -4.94 26.91
C THR A 46 -5.69 -3.65 27.60
N HIS A 47 -6.99 -3.40 27.71
CA HIS A 47 -7.55 -2.29 28.46
C HIS A 47 -8.34 -2.82 29.64
N THR A 48 -8.07 -2.28 30.82
CA THR A 48 -8.76 -2.65 32.05
C THR A 48 -9.63 -1.49 32.50
N HIS A 49 -10.95 -1.68 32.49
CA HIS A 49 -11.90 -0.69 33.01
C HIS A 49 -12.79 -1.33 34.07
N GLY A 50 -12.58 -0.96 35.34
CA GLY A 50 -13.22 -1.64 36.45
C GLY A 50 -12.82 -3.13 36.51
N SER A 51 -13.80 -4.03 36.40
CA SER A 51 -13.60 -5.48 36.39
C SER A 51 -13.50 -6.10 34.98
N GLU A 52 -13.76 -5.32 33.92
CA GLU A 52 -13.76 -5.85 32.54
C GLU A 52 -12.38 -5.66 31.90
N VAL A 53 -11.80 -6.76 31.40
CA VAL A 53 -10.54 -6.77 30.65
C VAL A 53 -10.86 -7.01 29.18
N ARG A 54 -10.60 -6.02 28.32
CA ARG A 54 -10.75 -6.17 26.86
C ARG A 54 -9.39 -6.27 26.20
N THR A 55 -9.21 -7.27 25.34
CA THR A 55 -7.99 -7.46 24.54
C THR A 55 -8.30 -7.21 23.07
N GLN A 56 -7.52 -6.39 22.39
CA GLN A 56 -7.61 -6.21 20.93
C GLN A 56 -6.25 -6.47 20.27
N GLU A 57 -6.30 -7.13 19.11
CA GLU A 57 -5.15 -7.26 18.22
C GLU A 57 -4.92 -5.93 17.48
N TRP A 58 -3.81 -5.28 17.78
CA TRP A 58 -3.29 -4.15 17.04
C TRP A 58 -2.40 -4.63 15.91
N THR A 59 -2.52 -4.01 14.73
CA THR A 59 -1.57 -4.22 13.62
C THR A 59 -1.03 -2.90 13.10
N SER A 60 0.25 -2.89 12.71
CA SER A 60 0.90 -1.70 12.14
C SER A 60 0.19 -1.23 10.87
N ARG A 61 -0.31 -2.16 10.05
CA ARG A 61 -1.04 -1.85 8.83
C ARG A 61 -2.36 -1.14 9.12
N HIS A 62 -3.20 -1.70 10.00
CA HIS A 62 -4.49 -1.09 10.33
C HIS A 62 -4.32 0.28 10.96
N HIS A 63 -3.30 0.43 11.81
CA HIS A 63 -2.90 1.68 12.43
C HIS A 63 -2.52 2.74 11.40
N ARG A 64 -1.55 2.44 10.53
CA ARG A 64 -1.08 3.35 9.47
C ARG A 64 -2.18 3.72 8.47
N LYS A 65 -3.07 2.77 8.16
CA LYS A 65 -4.19 2.95 7.23
C LYS A 65 -5.44 3.60 7.84
N HIS A 66 -5.37 4.05 9.10
CA HIS A 66 -6.48 4.65 9.81
C HIS A 66 -7.76 3.79 9.77
N ARG A 67 -7.61 2.46 9.83
CA ARG A 67 -8.74 1.54 9.71
C ARG A 67 -9.58 1.49 10.98
N HIS A 68 -9.02 1.86 12.13
CA HIS A 68 -9.73 1.93 13.41
C HIS A 68 -10.59 3.20 13.57
N ILE A 69 -10.51 4.16 12.63
CA ILE A 69 -11.39 5.34 12.65
C ILE A 69 -12.82 4.90 12.28
N GLN A 70 -13.71 4.92 13.27
CA GLN A 70 -15.08 4.42 13.17
C GLN A 70 -16.05 5.36 12.44
N VAL A 71 -15.79 6.67 12.44
CA VAL A 71 -16.66 7.68 11.81
C VAL A 71 -15.86 8.61 10.92
N SER A 72 -16.44 9.02 9.80
CA SER A 72 -15.84 10.01 8.91
C SER A 72 -15.77 11.38 9.61
N PRO A 73 -14.59 12.03 9.73
CA PRO A 73 -14.44 13.29 10.46
C PRO A 73 -15.33 14.43 9.96
N ARG A 74 -15.66 14.43 8.66
CA ARG A 74 -16.45 15.51 8.03
C ARG A 74 -17.94 15.22 7.90
N THR A 75 -18.34 13.95 7.91
CA THR A 75 -19.74 13.56 7.64
C THR A 75 -20.40 12.82 8.79
N ASN A 76 -19.62 12.46 9.81
CA ASN A 76 -20.02 11.67 10.97
C ASN A 76 -20.70 10.32 10.62
N LYS A 77 -20.52 9.83 9.38
CA LYS A 77 -21.07 8.55 8.91
C LYS A 77 -20.14 7.41 9.33
N LYS A 78 -20.72 6.29 9.75
CA LYS A 78 -20.00 5.06 10.13
C LYS A 78 -19.09 4.57 9.00
N ARG A 79 -17.87 4.17 9.35
CA ARG A 79 -16.84 3.61 8.45
C ARG A 79 -16.76 2.09 8.43
N HIS A 80 -17.57 1.45 9.26
CA HIS A 80 -17.72 0.00 9.31
C HIS A 80 -19.08 -0.43 8.77
N GLU A 81 -19.12 -1.59 8.13
CA GLU A 81 -20.33 -2.29 7.68
C GLU A 81 -20.14 -3.79 7.89
N THR A 82 -21.22 -4.53 8.15
CA THR A 82 -21.15 -5.97 8.41
C THR A 82 -21.39 -6.81 7.15
N THR A 83 -22.34 -6.40 6.29
CA THR A 83 -22.74 -7.18 5.11
C THR A 83 -21.86 -6.91 3.90
N LEU A 84 -21.55 -7.96 3.13
CA LEU A 84 -20.68 -7.86 1.95
C LEU A 84 -21.21 -6.85 0.93
N LEU A 85 -22.52 -6.85 0.64
CA LEU A 85 -23.12 -5.93 -0.31
C LEU A 85 -22.93 -4.46 0.10
N ARG A 86 -23.07 -4.15 1.40
CA ARG A 86 -22.84 -2.79 1.91
C ARG A 86 -21.36 -2.42 1.87
N LYS A 87 -20.45 -3.35 2.18
CA LYS A 87 -19.00 -3.13 2.02
C LYS A 87 -18.62 -2.84 0.57
N MET A 88 -19.21 -3.56 -0.39
CA MET A 88 -19.00 -3.30 -1.83
C MET A 88 -19.58 -1.94 -2.25
N ALA A 89 -20.78 -1.60 -1.77
CA ALA A 89 -21.42 -0.31 -2.05
C ALA A 89 -20.56 0.89 -1.61
N ARG A 90 -19.65 0.70 -0.64
CA ARG A 90 -18.73 1.73 -0.15
C ARG A 90 -17.58 2.06 -1.09
N LEU A 91 -17.30 1.25 -2.11
CA LEU A 91 -16.36 1.63 -3.18
C LEU A 91 -16.79 2.92 -3.90
N ARG A 92 -18.08 3.25 -3.85
CA ARG A 92 -18.62 4.52 -4.36
C ARG A 92 -18.39 5.73 -3.44
N LYS A 93 -17.90 5.52 -2.21
CA LYS A 93 -17.62 6.61 -1.27
C LYS A 93 -16.27 7.25 -1.58
N ILE A 94 -16.29 8.57 -1.62
CA ILE A 94 -15.09 9.40 -1.76
C ILE A 94 -14.61 9.78 -0.36
N GLU A 95 -13.43 9.28 0.02
CA GLU A 95 -12.78 9.62 1.30
C GLU A 95 -11.55 10.51 1.06
N TYR A 96 -11.75 11.69 0.47
CA TYR A 96 -10.66 12.63 0.15
C TYR A 96 -9.82 13.09 1.37
N TRP A 97 -10.35 12.95 2.59
CA TRP A 97 -9.65 13.25 3.84
C TRP A 97 -8.71 12.12 4.27
N ASN A 98 -8.87 10.91 3.71
CA ASN A 98 -8.09 9.73 4.03
C ASN A 98 -6.99 9.54 2.98
N ILE A 99 -5.73 9.72 3.37
CA ILE A 99 -4.59 9.54 2.46
C ILE A 99 -4.53 8.12 1.87
N SER A 100 -4.97 7.09 2.60
CA SER A 100 -5.02 5.71 2.08
C SER A 100 -6.00 5.55 0.92
N TRP A 101 -7.03 6.40 0.83
CA TRP A 101 -7.95 6.43 -0.30
C TRP A 101 -7.25 6.97 -1.55
N TRP A 102 -6.50 8.06 -1.43
CA TRP A 102 -5.69 8.62 -2.53
C TRP A 102 -4.64 7.65 -3.05
N VAL A 103 -3.93 6.95 -2.15
CA VAL A 103 -2.98 5.89 -2.53
C VAL A 103 -3.69 4.84 -3.39
N ALA A 104 -4.83 4.32 -2.90
CA ALA A 104 -5.54 3.24 -3.58
C ALA A 104 -6.13 3.66 -4.94
N THR A 105 -6.71 4.86 -5.02
CA THR A 105 -7.35 5.35 -6.25
C THR A 105 -6.32 5.70 -7.32
N SER A 106 -5.19 6.33 -6.95
CA SER A 106 -4.09 6.58 -7.89
C SER A 106 -3.56 5.27 -8.48
N PHE A 107 -3.23 4.27 -7.66
CA PHE A 107 -2.77 2.98 -8.20
C PHE A 107 -3.83 2.28 -9.04
N THR A 108 -5.12 2.41 -8.70
CA THR A 108 -6.21 1.84 -9.50
C THR A 108 -6.35 2.52 -10.86
N LEU A 109 -6.36 3.85 -10.91
CA LEU A 109 -6.42 4.60 -12.16
C LEU A 109 -5.20 4.30 -13.04
N GLY A 110 -4.00 4.28 -12.46
CA GLY A 110 -2.80 3.89 -13.17
C GLY A 110 -2.88 2.46 -13.71
N SER A 111 -3.43 1.52 -12.93
CA SER A 111 -3.53 0.11 -13.33
C SER A 111 -4.52 -0.09 -14.48
N ILE A 112 -5.59 0.69 -14.52
CA ILE A 112 -6.53 0.71 -15.66
C ILE A 112 -5.79 1.15 -16.94
N ILE A 113 -4.98 2.21 -16.87
CA ILE A 113 -4.18 2.66 -18.01
C ILE A 113 -3.15 1.60 -18.42
N TRP A 114 -2.52 0.93 -17.47
CA TRP A 114 -1.62 -0.19 -17.73
C TRP A 114 -2.32 -1.40 -18.35
N VAL A 115 -3.58 -1.67 -18.02
CA VAL A 115 -4.37 -2.73 -18.67
C VAL A 115 -4.63 -2.35 -20.12
N VAL A 116 -5.01 -1.10 -20.40
CA VAL A 116 -5.13 -0.60 -21.77
C VAL A 116 -3.81 -0.73 -22.53
N ASN A 117 -2.68 -0.35 -21.90
CA ASN A 117 -1.34 -0.52 -22.46
C ASN A 117 -1.00 -2.00 -22.75
N GLY A 118 -1.38 -2.90 -21.85
CA GLY A 118 -1.21 -4.34 -22.03
C GLY A 118 -1.96 -4.84 -23.28
N PHE A 119 -3.19 -4.38 -23.49
CA PHE A 119 -3.93 -4.72 -24.71
C PHE A 119 -3.28 -4.13 -25.96
N THR A 120 -2.87 -2.86 -25.93
CA THR A 120 -2.30 -2.19 -27.12
C THR A 120 -0.93 -2.76 -27.52
N SER A 121 -0.16 -3.26 -26.55
CA SER A 121 1.14 -3.89 -26.77
C SER A 121 1.07 -5.37 -27.15
N TRP A 122 0.06 -6.11 -26.68
CA TRP A 122 -0.03 -7.57 -26.85
C TRP A 122 -1.02 -8.00 -27.95
N LEU A 123 -2.19 -7.36 -28.11
CA LEU A 123 -3.19 -7.78 -29.10
C LEU A 123 -2.67 -7.86 -30.54
N PRO A 124 -1.86 -6.90 -31.04
CA PRO A 124 -1.30 -7.00 -32.39
C PRO A 124 -0.43 -8.24 -32.62
N LEU A 125 0.09 -8.87 -31.55
CA LEU A 125 0.93 -10.06 -31.64
C LEU A 125 0.12 -11.37 -31.70
N VAL A 126 -1.14 -11.36 -31.26
CA VAL A 126 -2.03 -12.53 -31.26
C VAL A 126 -3.13 -12.46 -32.30
N ASN A 127 -3.45 -11.27 -32.80
CA ASN A 127 -4.53 -11.08 -33.74
C ASN A 127 -4.21 -9.93 -34.70
N SER A 128 -4.09 -10.25 -36.00
CA SER A 128 -3.72 -9.33 -37.07
C SER A 128 -4.76 -8.23 -37.37
N HIS A 129 -5.97 -8.32 -36.81
CA HIS A 129 -6.97 -7.24 -36.91
C HIS A 129 -6.56 -5.99 -36.12
N PHE A 130 -5.65 -6.14 -35.14
CA PHE A 130 -5.15 -5.02 -34.35
C PHE A 130 -3.80 -4.56 -34.90
N GLY A 131 -3.71 -3.27 -35.27
CA GLY A 131 -2.47 -2.66 -35.74
C GLY A 131 -1.51 -2.32 -34.60
N VAL A 132 -0.21 -2.39 -34.86
CA VAL A 132 0.82 -1.89 -33.94
C VAL A 132 0.76 -0.37 -33.88
N SER A 133 0.60 0.21 -32.70
CA SER A 133 0.59 1.66 -32.49
C SER A 133 1.61 2.08 -31.44
N LEU A 134 2.71 2.70 -31.90
CA LEU A 134 3.72 3.27 -31.03
C LEU A 134 3.15 4.43 -30.19
N VAL A 135 2.23 5.20 -30.77
CA VAL A 135 1.53 6.30 -30.07
C VAL A 135 0.70 5.76 -28.92
N SER A 136 -0.15 4.77 -29.18
CA SER A 136 -1.02 4.22 -28.14
C SER A 136 -0.21 3.58 -27.02
N THR A 137 0.79 2.76 -27.36
CA THR A 137 1.66 2.11 -26.38
C THR A 137 2.46 3.16 -25.59
N GLY A 138 3.16 4.07 -26.28
CA GLY A 138 4.00 5.08 -25.65
C GLY A 138 3.27 6.02 -24.70
N VAL A 139 2.15 6.60 -25.17
CA VAL A 139 1.35 7.54 -24.37
C VAL A 139 0.74 6.87 -23.15
N THR A 140 0.19 5.65 -23.30
CA THR A 140 -0.38 4.93 -22.16
C THR A 140 0.68 4.48 -21.16
N THR A 141 1.88 4.08 -21.60
CA THR A 141 3.02 3.81 -20.71
C THR A 141 3.38 5.06 -19.90
N PHE A 142 3.51 6.22 -20.56
CA PHE A 142 3.86 7.46 -19.88
C PHE A 142 2.80 7.89 -18.84
N ILE A 143 1.53 7.90 -19.23
CA ILE A 143 0.42 8.28 -18.34
C ILE A 143 0.32 7.29 -17.17
N GLY A 144 0.36 5.99 -17.44
CA GLY A 144 0.31 4.94 -16.41
C GLY A 144 1.44 5.06 -15.41
N ALA A 145 2.69 5.24 -15.89
CA ALA A 145 3.85 5.44 -15.04
C ALA A 145 3.73 6.73 -14.19
N THR A 146 3.25 7.82 -14.77
CA THR A 146 3.09 9.11 -14.06
C THR A 146 2.07 9.02 -12.94
N ILE A 147 0.94 8.35 -13.17
CA ILE A 147 -0.07 8.14 -12.13
C ILE A 147 0.47 7.23 -11.00
N PHE A 148 1.25 6.20 -11.35
CA PHE A 148 1.94 5.35 -10.36
C PHE A 148 2.94 6.14 -9.51
N GLU A 149 3.70 7.05 -10.12
CA GLU A 149 4.62 7.93 -9.40
C GLU A 149 3.87 8.79 -8.38
N ILE A 150 2.77 9.43 -8.80
CA ILE A 150 1.90 10.21 -7.90
C ILE A 150 1.36 9.34 -6.75
N GLY A 151 0.89 8.13 -7.07
CA GLY A 151 0.41 7.16 -6.06
C GLY A 151 1.49 6.77 -5.06
N SER A 152 2.74 6.67 -5.51
CA SER A 152 3.88 6.35 -4.64
C SER A 152 4.26 7.49 -3.70
N ILE A 153 4.12 8.76 -4.15
CA ILE A 153 4.27 9.95 -3.30
C ILE A 153 3.20 9.96 -2.21
N PHE A 154 1.94 9.66 -2.56
CA PHE A 154 0.89 9.51 -1.55
C PHE A 154 1.20 8.38 -0.56
N GLY A 155 1.82 7.29 -1.02
CA GLY A 155 2.27 6.20 -0.15
C GLY A 155 3.32 6.64 0.86
N MET A 156 4.27 7.49 0.44
CA MET A 156 5.25 8.10 1.34
C MET A 156 4.58 9.01 2.37
N TRP A 157 3.62 9.84 1.95
CA TRP A 157 2.86 10.68 2.85
C TRP A 157 1.99 9.89 3.83
N GLU A 158 1.39 8.78 3.39
CA GLU A 158 0.68 7.84 4.27
C GLU A 158 1.61 7.29 5.37
N ALA A 159 2.83 6.89 4.99
CA ALA A 159 3.80 6.36 5.95
C ALA A 159 4.30 7.42 6.94
N TRP A 160 4.59 8.64 6.50
CA TRP A 160 5.05 9.72 7.38
C TRP A 160 3.96 10.24 8.31
N ASN A 161 2.72 10.32 7.82
CA ASN A 161 1.58 10.88 8.54
C ASN A 161 0.73 9.82 9.26
N ARG A 162 1.29 8.64 9.55
CA ARG A 162 0.64 7.70 10.50
C ARG A 162 0.52 8.35 11.89
N ASP A 163 -0.49 7.96 12.66
CA ASP A 163 -0.60 8.38 14.06
C ASP A 163 0.58 7.86 14.90
N ASP A 164 1.05 8.67 15.85
CA ASP A 164 2.09 8.27 16.81
C ASP A 164 1.50 7.66 18.10
N ARG A 165 0.17 7.62 18.20
CA ARG A 165 -0.60 7.06 19.33
C ARG A 165 -1.36 5.82 18.88
N ALA A 166 -1.27 4.70 19.61
CA ALA A 166 -2.02 3.50 19.23
C ALA A 166 -3.55 3.71 19.41
N SER A 167 -4.34 3.38 18.39
CA SER A 167 -5.77 3.72 18.33
C SER A 167 -6.68 3.05 19.37
N PHE A 168 -6.24 1.99 20.06
CA PHE A 168 -7.09 1.17 20.94
C PHE A 168 -7.58 1.88 22.22
N GLY A 169 -6.66 2.43 23.03
CA GLY A 169 -7.01 2.97 24.36
C GLY A 169 -7.97 4.15 24.32
N TRP A 170 -7.88 4.94 23.26
CA TRP A 170 -8.77 6.08 23.06
C TRP A 170 -10.11 5.65 22.46
N ALA A 171 -10.16 4.66 21.54
CA ALA A 171 -11.41 4.21 20.94
C ALA A 171 -12.38 3.55 21.93
N VAL A 172 -11.87 2.87 22.98
CA VAL A 172 -12.69 2.19 23.99
C VAL A 172 -13.51 3.18 24.85
N HIS A 173 -12.97 4.34 25.20
CA HIS A 173 -13.71 5.38 25.92
C HIS A 173 -14.92 5.91 25.13
N HIS A 174 -14.85 5.94 23.80
CA HIS A 174 -15.90 6.52 22.96
C HIS A 174 -17.16 5.67 22.86
N ASN A 175 -17.01 4.34 22.87
CA ASN A 175 -18.16 3.43 22.77
C ASN A 175 -18.96 3.36 24.09
N HIS A 176 -18.35 3.74 25.22
CA HIS A 176 -19.03 3.71 26.53
C HIS A 176 -19.67 5.04 26.92
N ASP A 177 -19.28 6.15 26.31
CA ASP A 177 -19.90 7.47 26.55
C ASP A 177 -21.22 7.68 25.79
N GLU A 178 -21.64 6.72 24.96
CA GLU A 178 -22.95 6.73 24.28
C GLU A 178 -24.14 6.47 25.23
N GLU A 179 -23.93 6.06 26.48
CA GLU A 179 -25.01 5.83 27.47
C GLU A 179 -25.36 7.07 28.34
N ARG A 180 -24.61 8.18 28.25
CA ARG A 180 -24.97 9.46 28.92
C ARG A 180 -25.29 10.54 27.90
N VAL A 181 -26.37 10.32 27.16
CA VAL A 181 -26.89 11.21 26.13
C VAL A 181 -27.59 12.41 26.80
N GLU A 182 -26.89 13.52 26.94
CA GLU A 182 -27.39 14.91 26.68
C GLU A 182 -26.43 15.96 27.24
N VAL A 183 -25.79 15.72 28.39
CA VAL A 183 -24.90 16.72 29.04
C VAL A 183 -23.50 16.78 28.39
N LYS A 184 -23.06 15.71 27.72
CA LYS A 184 -21.69 15.59 27.14
C LYS A 184 -21.53 16.14 25.72
N ARG A 185 -22.57 16.70 25.06
CA ARG A 185 -22.43 17.16 23.66
C ARG A 185 -21.43 18.33 23.50
N GLU A 186 -21.38 19.25 24.46
CA GLU A 186 -20.41 20.36 24.43
C GLU A 186 -18.99 19.90 24.78
N GLU A 187 -18.82 18.96 25.71
CA GLU A 187 -17.51 18.35 26.02
C GLU A 187 -16.98 17.45 24.89
N VAL A 188 -17.86 16.79 24.14
CA VAL A 188 -17.51 15.97 22.97
C VAL A 188 -17.02 16.85 21.82
N GLU A 189 -17.63 18.02 21.61
CA GLU A 189 -17.14 18.99 20.63
C GLU A 189 -15.76 19.51 21.05
N VAL A 190 -15.57 19.84 22.33
CA VAL A 190 -14.27 20.29 22.86
C VAL A 190 -13.21 19.17 22.83
N ALA A 191 -13.55 17.89 23.07
CA ALA A 191 -12.59 16.78 23.07
C ALA A 191 -12.29 16.22 21.67
N VAL A 192 -13.17 16.41 20.68
CA VAL A 192 -12.88 16.16 19.25
C VAL A 192 -12.08 17.32 18.65
N VAL A 193 -12.34 18.57 19.09
CA VAL A 193 -11.58 19.77 18.70
C VAL A 193 -10.19 19.81 19.38
N GLN A 194 -10.06 19.36 20.62
CA GLN A 194 -8.77 19.21 21.32
C GLN A 194 -7.97 17.97 20.87
N ARG A 195 -8.61 17.04 20.15
CA ARG A 195 -8.01 15.80 19.61
C ARG A 195 -6.98 16.03 18.51
N GLY A 196 -6.98 17.23 17.92
CA GLY A 196 -5.92 17.73 17.08
C GLY A 196 -4.98 18.62 17.88
N GLY A 197 -4.12 18.05 18.73
CA GLY A 197 -2.82 18.71 18.89
C GLY A 197 -2.29 18.89 17.47
N ASN A 198 -2.12 20.14 17.00
CA ASN A 198 -1.86 20.53 15.61
C ASN A 198 -0.73 19.68 15.00
N LYS A 199 -1.03 18.44 14.59
CA LYS A 199 -0.06 17.56 13.97
C LYS A 199 0.07 18.10 12.58
N ARG A 200 1.06 18.98 12.43
CA ARG A 200 1.40 19.59 11.15
C ARG A 200 1.68 18.45 10.19
N TRP A 201 1.05 18.53 9.02
CA TRP A 201 1.26 17.57 7.97
C TRP A 201 2.74 17.49 7.61
N ILE A 202 3.27 16.28 7.59
CA ILE A 202 4.67 16.01 7.28
C ILE A 202 4.76 15.78 5.77
N TRP A 203 5.28 16.78 5.06
CA TRP A 203 5.55 16.69 3.62
C TRP A 203 6.83 15.92 3.31
N PHE A 204 7.80 15.95 4.22
CA PHE A 204 9.08 15.28 4.10
C PHE A 204 9.73 15.08 5.48
N THR A 205 10.39 13.94 5.69
CA THR A 205 11.23 13.71 6.87
C THR A 205 12.29 12.64 6.61
N LEU A 206 13.43 12.77 7.28
CA LEU A 206 14.51 11.79 7.31
C LEU A 206 14.64 11.11 8.68
N ASP A 207 13.61 11.21 9.52
CA ASP A 207 13.63 10.64 10.85
C ASP A 207 13.91 9.12 10.80
N ARG A 208 14.92 8.73 11.58
CA ARG A 208 15.40 7.35 11.65
C ARG A 208 14.34 6.38 12.18
N ARG A 209 13.30 6.87 12.88
CA ARG A 209 12.23 6.05 13.46
C ARG A 209 11.47 5.22 12.42
N TYR A 210 11.26 5.75 11.22
CA TYR A 210 10.47 5.09 10.18
C TYR A 210 11.21 3.93 9.50
N TRP A 211 12.54 3.93 9.49
CA TRP A 211 13.36 2.94 8.77
C TRP A 211 13.27 1.52 9.31
N ARG A 212 12.62 1.33 10.47
CA ARG A 212 12.36 0.02 11.07
C ARG A 212 10.90 -0.42 10.92
N GLU A 213 10.07 0.37 10.26
CA GLU A 213 8.66 0.07 10.01
C GLU A 213 8.48 -0.51 8.61
N LEU A 214 7.87 -1.68 8.54
CA LEU A 214 7.65 -2.35 7.26
C LEU A 214 6.75 -1.56 6.31
N GLY A 215 5.74 -0.87 6.84
CA GLY A 215 4.89 0.02 6.04
C GLY A 215 5.66 1.17 5.37
N PHE A 216 6.63 1.77 6.07
CA PHE A 216 7.50 2.81 5.49
C PHE A 216 8.48 2.21 4.49
N LEU A 217 9.15 1.11 4.81
CA LEU A 217 10.09 0.45 3.89
C LEU A 217 9.40 0.00 2.60
N ALA A 218 8.16 -0.47 2.68
CA ALA A 218 7.34 -0.77 1.51
C ALA A 218 7.10 0.49 0.66
N ALA A 219 6.60 1.57 1.28
CA ALA A 219 6.35 2.83 0.57
C ALA A 219 7.63 3.42 -0.04
N PHE A 220 8.76 3.34 0.66
CA PHE A 220 10.06 3.82 0.20
C PHE A 220 10.56 3.03 -1.03
N CYS A 221 10.49 1.70 -1.00
CA CYS A 221 10.85 0.87 -2.15
C CYS A 221 9.89 1.09 -3.32
N GLN A 222 8.60 1.29 -3.05
CA GLN A 222 7.60 1.61 -4.07
C GLN A 222 7.89 2.94 -4.74
N PHE A 223 8.23 3.98 -3.97
CA PHE A 223 8.55 5.31 -4.46
C PHE A 223 9.76 5.27 -5.39
N TRP A 224 10.91 4.78 -4.92
CA TRP A 224 12.09 4.69 -5.77
C TRP A 224 11.90 3.73 -6.95
N GLY A 225 11.16 2.63 -6.76
CA GLY A 225 10.77 1.74 -7.85
C GLY A 225 9.96 2.48 -8.93
N ALA A 226 8.97 3.27 -8.52
CA ALA A 226 8.13 4.04 -9.43
C ALA A 226 8.91 5.16 -10.12
N THR A 227 9.78 5.88 -9.40
CA THR A 227 10.57 6.97 -9.96
C THR A 227 11.53 6.46 -11.02
N ILE A 228 12.19 5.31 -10.78
CA ILE A 228 13.08 4.69 -11.77
C ILE A 228 12.28 4.14 -12.94
N PHE A 229 11.18 3.43 -12.69
CA PHE A 229 10.30 2.92 -13.74
C PHE A 229 9.75 4.06 -14.62
N TRP A 230 9.49 5.23 -14.03
CA TRP A 230 8.96 6.39 -14.72
C TRP A 230 9.88 6.91 -15.83
N ILE A 231 11.20 6.73 -15.71
CA ILE A 231 12.16 7.03 -16.79
C ILE A 231 11.80 6.25 -18.06
N SER A 232 11.44 4.97 -17.93
CA SER A 232 10.96 4.17 -19.05
C SER A 232 9.63 4.65 -19.59
N GLY A 233 8.72 5.07 -18.70
CA GLY A 233 7.45 5.68 -19.10
C GLY A 233 7.65 6.96 -19.92
N PHE A 234 8.54 7.84 -19.49
CA PHE A 234 8.88 9.07 -20.18
C PHE A 234 9.53 8.80 -21.54
N THR A 235 10.51 7.89 -21.60
CA THR A 235 11.20 7.54 -22.84
C THR A 235 10.32 6.76 -23.83
N ALA A 236 9.20 6.19 -23.37
CA ALA A 236 8.21 5.56 -24.23
C ALA A 236 7.46 6.54 -25.14
N LEU A 237 7.52 7.85 -24.86
CA LEU A 237 6.84 8.86 -25.69
C LEU A 237 7.26 8.73 -27.16
N PRO A 238 6.33 8.81 -28.13
CA PRO A 238 6.61 8.43 -29.52
C PRO A 238 7.82 9.12 -30.13
N SER A 239 7.94 10.44 -29.98
CA SER A 239 9.06 11.21 -30.51
C SER A 239 10.42 10.82 -29.92
N ILE A 240 10.46 10.38 -28.67
CA ILE A 240 11.69 9.90 -28.02
C ILE A 240 11.96 8.47 -28.50
N GLN A 241 10.94 7.62 -28.45
CA GLN A 241 11.04 6.21 -28.77
C GLN A 241 11.46 5.97 -30.23
N GLU A 242 10.97 6.77 -31.18
CA GLU A 242 11.42 6.76 -32.59
C GLU A 242 12.93 7.06 -32.70
N GLY A 243 13.43 8.04 -31.96
CA GLY A 243 14.85 8.34 -31.88
C GLY A 243 15.69 7.21 -31.27
N LEU A 244 15.10 6.40 -30.40
CA LEU A 244 15.76 5.26 -29.74
C LEU A 244 15.81 4.00 -30.62
N LEU A 245 14.96 3.87 -31.64
CA LEU A 245 14.90 2.68 -32.51
C LEU A 245 16.24 2.39 -33.21
N SER A 246 16.98 3.43 -33.58
CA SER A 246 18.29 3.30 -34.25
C SER A 246 19.46 3.07 -33.29
N ARG A 247 19.23 3.15 -31.97
CA ARG A 247 20.28 3.18 -30.93
C ARG A 247 20.02 2.16 -29.84
N ASN A 248 20.23 0.88 -30.15
CA ASN A 248 19.96 -0.24 -29.25
C ASN A 248 20.54 -0.05 -27.84
N GLY A 249 21.82 0.30 -27.71
CA GLY A 249 22.44 0.48 -26.38
C GLY A 249 21.82 1.61 -25.54
N VAL A 250 21.38 2.70 -26.18
CA VAL A 250 20.70 3.79 -25.48
C VAL A 250 19.30 3.34 -25.06
N ARG A 251 18.53 2.71 -25.96
CA ARG A 251 17.21 2.15 -25.65
C ARG A 251 17.27 1.16 -24.48
N ASP A 252 18.26 0.29 -24.49
CA ASP A 252 18.50 -0.70 -23.44
C ASP A 252 18.78 -0.04 -22.08
N GLY A 253 19.56 1.04 -22.07
CA GLY A 253 19.87 1.81 -20.87
C GLY A 253 18.71 2.66 -20.32
N VAL A 254 17.95 3.35 -21.18
CA VAL A 254 16.98 4.36 -20.74
C VAL A 254 15.53 3.89 -20.75
N PHE A 255 15.22 2.82 -21.50
CA PHE A 255 13.87 2.29 -21.61
C PHE A 255 13.75 0.91 -20.95
N TRP A 256 14.66 -0.04 -21.19
CA TRP A 256 14.54 -1.39 -20.62
C TRP A 256 15.10 -1.52 -19.20
N THR A 257 16.30 -0.99 -18.94
CA THR A 257 16.93 -1.05 -17.60
C THR A 257 16.05 -0.47 -16.50
N PRO A 258 15.43 0.71 -16.67
CA PRO A 258 14.64 1.27 -15.59
C PRO A 258 13.34 0.49 -15.33
N GLN A 259 12.80 -0.25 -16.32
CA GLN A 259 11.67 -1.16 -16.09
C GLN A 259 12.07 -2.34 -15.19
N VAL A 260 13.25 -2.93 -15.42
CA VAL A 260 13.76 -4.04 -14.60
C VAL A 260 14.01 -3.58 -13.17
N VAL A 261 14.72 -2.46 -13.00
CA VAL A 261 15.06 -1.92 -11.69
C VAL A 261 13.81 -1.46 -10.95
N GLY A 262 12.93 -0.73 -11.63
CA GLY A 262 11.67 -0.25 -11.06
C GLY A 262 10.72 -1.38 -10.67
N GLY A 263 10.55 -2.37 -11.56
CA GLY A 263 9.80 -3.59 -11.29
C GLY A 263 10.33 -4.36 -10.09
N SER A 264 11.65 -4.45 -9.94
CA SER A 264 12.28 -5.07 -8.76
C SER A 264 11.95 -4.31 -7.47
N GLY A 265 11.87 -2.97 -7.52
CA GLY A 265 11.39 -2.15 -6.41
C GLY A 265 9.95 -2.48 -6.00
N PHE A 266 9.07 -2.75 -6.97
CA PHE A 266 7.68 -3.18 -6.71
C PHE A 266 7.62 -4.55 -6.05
N ILE A 267 8.48 -5.49 -6.45
CA ILE A 267 8.61 -6.81 -5.82
C ILE A 267 9.02 -6.68 -4.35
N ILE A 268 10.04 -5.87 -4.08
CA ILE A 268 10.55 -5.64 -2.70
C ILE A 268 9.47 -4.97 -1.84
N SER A 269 8.84 -3.91 -2.35
CA SER A 269 7.72 -3.22 -1.70
C SER A 269 6.60 -4.19 -1.31
N SER A 270 6.17 -5.01 -2.27
CA SER A 270 5.10 -5.98 -2.09
C SER A 270 5.46 -7.08 -1.09
N THR A 271 6.72 -7.48 -1.04
CA THR A 271 7.25 -8.43 -0.04
C THR A 271 7.16 -7.84 1.36
N PHE A 272 7.52 -6.56 1.56
CA PHE A 272 7.36 -5.89 2.85
C PHE A 272 5.89 -5.78 3.27
N ILE A 273 4.98 -5.52 2.32
CA ILE A 273 3.53 -5.52 2.60
C ILE A 273 3.05 -6.89 3.08
N MET A 274 3.45 -7.98 2.42
CA MET A 274 3.07 -9.34 2.83
C MET A 274 3.65 -9.68 4.21
N LEU A 275 4.92 -9.33 4.45
CA LEU A 275 5.60 -9.52 5.74
C LEU A 275 4.98 -8.69 6.88
N GLU A 276 4.43 -7.52 6.57
CA GLU A 276 3.71 -6.69 7.55
C GLU A 276 2.43 -7.38 8.05
N CYS A 277 1.75 -8.14 7.19
CA CYS A 277 0.42 -8.69 7.51
C CYS A 277 0.47 -10.06 8.22
N GLN A 278 1.51 -10.86 7.97
CA GLN A 278 1.64 -12.23 8.48
C GLN A 278 2.41 -12.32 9.80
N HIS A 279 2.20 -13.38 10.58
CA HIS A 279 2.90 -13.58 11.87
C HIS A 279 4.24 -14.30 11.73
N LYS A 280 4.47 -15.03 10.64
CA LYS A 280 5.71 -15.76 10.37
C LYS A 280 6.07 -15.60 8.90
N TRP A 281 7.33 -15.32 8.61
CA TRP A 281 7.82 -15.02 7.25
C TRP A 281 7.53 -16.12 6.23
N TYR A 282 7.48 -17.38 6.68
CA TYR A 282 7.26 -18.57 5.86
C TYR A 282 5.80 -19.06 5.87
N LYS A 283 4.89 -18.43 6.63
CA LYS A 283 3.47 -18.84 6.70
C LYS A 283 2.58 -17.74 6.11
N PRO A 284 2.19 -17.85 4.82
CA PRO A 284 1.36 -16.84 4.17
C PRO A 284 -0.01 -16.71 4.85
N LYS A 285 -0.50 -15.47 4.97
CA LYS A 285 -1.81 -15.16 5.58
C LYS A 285 -2.88 -14.96 4.50
N LEU A 286 -3.19 -16.03 3.75
CA LEU A 286 -4.01 -15.99 2.53
C LEU A 286 -5.43 -15.38 2.70
N ARG A 287 -5.97 -15.35 3.92
CA ARG A 287 -7.29 -14.75 4.22
C ARG A 287 -7.22 -13.27 4.58
N ASP A 288 -6.02 -12.72 4.75
CA ASP A 288 -5.82 -11.33 5.12
C ASP A 288 -5.87 -10.44 3.87
N LEU A 289 -6.67 -9.38 3.96
CA LEU A 289 -6.87 -8.44 2.85
C LEU A 289 -5.55 -7.72 2.49
N GLY A 290 -4.81 -7.29 3.50
CA GLY A 290 -3.51 -6.61 3.32
C GLY A 290 -2.48 -7.51 2.66
N TRP A 291 -2.48 -8.79 3.04
CA TRP A 291 -1.61 -9.80 2.43
C TRP A 291 -1.94 -10.01 0.95
N ASN A 292 -3.23 -10.12 0.59
CA ASN A 292 -3.65 -10.28 -0.80
C ASN A 292 -3.29 -9.06 -1.67
N ILE A 293 -3.39 -7.84 -1.13
CA ILE A 293 -2.92 -6.62 -1.81
C ILE A 293 -1.43 -6.74 -2.14
N GLY A 294 -0.61 -7.13 -1.15
CA GLY A 294 0.82 -7.37 -1.36
C GLY A 294 1.09 -8.48 -2.37
N PHE A 295 0.36 -9.59 -2.32
CA PHE A 295 0.54 -10.71 -3.24
C PHE A 295 0.26 -10.35 -4.70
N TRP A 296 -0.87 -9.69 -4.98
CA TRP A 296 -1.20 -9.29 -6.35
C TRP A 296 -0.23 -8.23 -6.90
N ASN A 297 0.21 -7.29 -6.06
CA ASN A 297 1.24 -6.33 -6.43
C ASN A 297 2.62 -7.01 -6.64
N PHE A 298 2.93 -8.08 -5.90
CA PHE A 298 4.15 -8.87 -6.10
C PHE A 298 4.13 -9.54 -7.47
N ILE A 299 3.01 -10.18 -7.83
CA ILE A 299 2.81 -10.77 -9.14
C ILE A 299 2.97 -9.69 -10.22
N GLY A 300 2.29 -8.54 -10.09
CA GLY A 300 2.46 -7.39 -10.99
C GLY A 300 3.92 -6.93 -11.13
N GLY A 301 4.64 -6.79 -10.02
CA GLY A 301 6.05 -6.42 -9.99
C GLY A 301 6.94 -7.43 -10.73
N VAL A 302 6.70 -8.73 -10.55
CA VAL A 302 7.39 -9.80 -11.30
C VAL A 302 7.15 -9.63 -12.81
N GLY A 303 5.91 -9.39 -13.22
CA GLY A 303 5.59 -9.27 -14.64
C GLY A 303 6.20 -8.03 -15.29
N PHE A 304 6.17 -6.86 -14.63
CA PHE A 304 6.84 -5.67 -15.15
C PHE A 304 8.37 -5.80 -15.18
N THR A 305 8.95 -6.51 -14.22
CA THR A 305 10.39 -6.83 -14.23
C THR A 305 10.72 -7.74 -15.42
N LEU A 306 9.92 -8.78 -15.66
CA LEU A 306 10.10 -9.71 -16.76
C LEU A 306 9.88 -9.05 -18.12
N CYS A 307 8.89 -8.15 -18.26
CA CYS A 307 8.73 -7.34 -19.46
C CYS A 307 10.02 -6.57 -19.78
N GLY A 308 10.55 -5.83 -18.81
CA GLY A 308 11.82 -5.11 -19.00
C GLY A 308 12.99 -6.03 -19.36
N ALA A 309 13.10 -7.18 -18.68
CA ALA A 309 14.21 -8.12 -18.84
C ALA A 309 14.17 -8.86 -20.19
N LEU A 310 12.99 -9.16 -20.69
CA LEU A 310 12.79 -9.75 -22.01
C LEU A 310 12.91 -8.69 -23.11
N GLY A 311 12.59 -7.44 -22.80
CA GLY A 311 12.62 -6.31 -23.71
C GLY A 311 13.94 -6.14 -24.49
N TYR A 312 15.09 -6.40 -23.86
CA TYR A 312 16.40 -6.38 -24.52
C TYR A 312 16.49 -7.31 -25.74
N GLY A 313 15.84 -8.48 -25.66
CA GLY A 313 15.83 -9.49 -26.72
C GLY A 313 14.69 -9.31 -27.74
N SER A 314 13.74 -8.42 -27.47
CA SER A 314 12.50 -8.27 -28.26
C SER A 314 12.75 -7.88 -29.72
N ALA A 315 13.83 -7.15 -29.99
CA ALA A 315 14.21 -6.76 -31.35
C ALA A 315 14.77 -7.92 -32.20
N PHE A 316 15.23 -9.00 -31.56
CA PHE A 316 15.95 -10.09 -32.23
C PHE A 316 15.12 -11.36 -32.37
N LYS A 317 14.12 -11.56 -31.49
CA LYS A 317 13.29 -12.77 -31.47
C LYS A 317 11.83 -12.43 -31.21
N SER A 318 10.95 -12.77 -32.16
CA SER A 318 9.50 -12.55 -32.07
C SER A 318 8.87 -13.21 -30.84
N GLY A 319 9.34 -14.41 -30.45
CA GLY A 319 8.89 -15.09 -29.23
C GLY A 319 9.23 -14.33 -27.95
N VAL A 320 10.36 -13.60 -27.92
CA VAL A 320 10.76 -12.77 -26.77
C VAL A 320 9.92 -11.50 -26.71
N LEU A 321 9.67 -10.86 -27.86
CA LEU A 321 8.72 -9.75 -27.97
C LEU A 321 7.33 -10.15 -27.45
N TYR A 322 6.83 -11.31 -27.88
CA TYR A 322 5.56 -11.85 -27.41
C TYR A 322 5.51 -11.99 -25.89
N GLN A 323 6.54 -12.62 -25.29
CA GLN A 323 6.59 -12.81 -23.84
C GLN A 323 6.73 -11.49 -23.08
N SER A 324 7.48 -10.53 -23.62
CA SER A 324 7.61 -9.18 -23.05
C SER A 324 6.24 -8.48 -22.98
N SER A 325 5.51 -8.43 -24.10
CA SER A 325 4.17 -7.80 -24.14
C SER A 325 3.15 -8.57 -23.31
N LEU A 326 3.20 -9.92 -23.32
CA LEU A 326 2.32 -10.75 -22.49
C LEU A 326 2.59 -10.50 -20.99
N CYS A 327 3.86 -10.32 -20.60
CA CYS A 327 4.22 -9.94 -19.24
C CYS A 327 3.60 -8.62 -18.82
N THR A 328 3.68 -7.58 -19.66
CA THR A 328 2.95 -6.32 -19.42
C THR A 328 1.47 -6.58 -19.22
N PHE A 329 0.84 -7.35 -20.11
CA PHE A 329 -0.59 -7.62 -20.06
C PHE A 329 -1.05 -8.20 -18.72
N TRP A 330 -0.50 -9.34 -18.30
CA TRP A 330 -0.95 -9.96 -17.05
C TRP A 330 -0.47 -9.20 -15.80
N ALA A 331 0.68 -8.51 -15.87
CA ALA A 331 1.16 -7.68 -14.77
C ALA A 331 0.21 -6.52 -14.45
N SER A 332 -0.31 -5.87 -15.50
CA SER A 332 -1.29 -4.81 -15.37
C SER A 332 -2.58 -5.26 -14.68
N TRP A 333 -3.07 -6.46 -15.02
CA TRP A 333 -4.23 -7.05 -14.34
C TRP A 333 -3.93 -7.38 -12.88
N ALA A 334 -2.75 -7.91 -12.58
CA ALA A 334 -2.35 -8.20 -11.21
C ALA A 334 -2.30 -6.93 -10.34
N PHE A 335 -1.69 -5.84 -10.84
CA PHE A 335 -1.74 -4.55 -10.15
C PHE A 335 -3.16 -4.00 -10.00
N LEU A 336 -4.03 -4.17 -11.01
CA LEU A 336 -5.42 -3.74 -10.92
C LEU A 336 -6.19 -4.49 -9.82
N ILE A 337 -5.99 -5.80 -9.70
CA ILE A 337 -6.61 -6.59 -8.63
C ILE A 337 -6.11 -6.10 -7.27
N GLY A 338 -4.79 -5.95 -7.11
CA GLY A 338 -4.17 -5.47 -5.87
C GLY A 338 -4.66 -4.08 -5.46
N SER A 339 -4.75 -3.15 -6.40
CA SER A 339 -5.18 -1.78 -6.15
C SER A 339 -6.68 -1.67 -5.84
N VAL A 340 -7.54 -2.47 -6.50
CA VAL A 340 -8.98 -2.53 -6.17
C VAL A 340 -9.20 -3.11 -4.78
N LEU A 341 -8.44 -4.13 -4.38
CA LEU A 341 -8.46 -4.63 -3.00
C LEU A 341 -7.99 -3.57 -2.00
N GLN A 342 -6.98 -2.76 -2.37
CA GLN A 342 -6.51 -1.64 -1.55
C GLN A 342 -7.55 -0.51 -1.45
N TRP A 343 -8.33 -0.28 -2.51
CA TRP A 343 -9.43 0.67 -2.47
C TRP A 343 -10.56 0.14 -1.59
N TYR A 344 -10.90 -1.14 -1.72
CA TYR A 344 -11.83 -1.79 -0.81
C TYR A 344 -11.37 -1.69 0.65
N GLU A 345 -10.07 -1.86 0.93
CA GLU A 345 -9.49 -1.68 2.27
C GLU A 345 -9.64 -0.24 2.78
N SER A 346 -9.36 0.77 1.94
CA SER A 346 -9.33 2.17 2.36
C SER A 346 -10.71 2.70 2.76
N VAL A 347 -11.76 2.20 2.12
CA VAL A 347 -13.15 2.60 2.41
C VAL A 347 -13.86 1.70 3.41
N ASN A 348 -13.22 0.65 3.95
CA ASN A 348 -13.82 -0.27 4.93
C ASN A 348 -12.96 -0.38 6.21
N GLY A 349 -13.41 0.33 7.26
CA GLY A 349 -12.79 0.30 8.59
C GLY A 349 -12.96 -1.04 9.32
N VAL A 350 -12.09 -1.27 10.29
CA VAL A 350 -12.13 -2.42 11.22
C VAL A 350 -12.78 -2.01 12.53
N GLN A 351 -13.42 -2.97 13.21
CA GLN A 351 -14.08 -2.76 14.49
C GLN A 351 -13.09 -2.88 15.65
#